data_AF-A0A9W7D4T9-F1
#
_entry.id   AF-A0A9W7D4T9-F1
#
_cell.length_a   1.000
_cell.length_b   1.000
_cell.length_c   1.000
_cell.angle_alpha   90.00
_cell.angle_beta   90.00
_cell.angle_gamma   90.00
#
_symmetry.space_group_name_H-M   'P 1'
#
loop_
_entity.id
_entity.type
_entity.pdbx_description
1 polymer ?
#
loop_
_entity_poly.entity_id
_entity_poly.type
_entity_poly.pdbx_seq_one_letter_code
_entity_poly.pdbx_strand_id
1 'polypeptide(L)'
;MQLLEMNGELERERRAKWVASLRKEDAGPLVEEHSLDIGEMEEVDKDLILAVLRQFAGIVNKKQGCPPLAKVGVEHHINTEDATPIMLRRRRHAVSETALIDKEVDAMLTNGVIEPGEGAWGFPVVLVRKRMAVSDSA
;
A
#
# COMPACT_ATOMS: atom_id res chain seq x y z
N MET A 1 1.24 -23.01 27.61
CA MET A 1 0.97 -22.39 26.30
C MET A 1 0.89 -23.54 25.30
N GLN A 2 -0.31 -23.92 24.86
CA GLN A 2 -0.49 -25.01 23.87
C GLN A 2 -0.17 -24.43 22.50
N LEU A 3 0.89 -24.94 21.88
CA LEU A 3 1.18 -24.70 20.47
C LEU A 3 0.04 -25.37 19.69
N LEU A 4 -0.70 -24.64 18.84
CA LEU A 4 -1.64 -25.27 17.92
C LEU A 4 -0.86 -26.34 17.14
N GLU A 5 -1.30 -27.60 17.20
CA GLU A 5 -0.77 -28.64 16.33
C GLU A 5 -1.05 -28.21 14.89
N MET A 6 0.01 -27.77 14.19
CA MET A 6 -0.08 -27.43 12.78
C MET A 6 -0.35 -28.74 12.02
N ASN A 7 -1.36 -28.75 11.16
CA ASN A 7 -1.89 -29.90 10.41
C ASN A 7 -0.89 -30.50 9.38
N GLY A 8 0.42 -30.36 9.58
CA GLY A 8 1.48 -30.71 8.64
C GLY A 8 1.45 -29.87 7.34
N GLU A 9 0.57 -28.87 7.24
CA GLU A 9 0.43 -28.02 6.04
C GLU A 9 1.62 -27.10 5.83
N LEU A 10 2.32 -26.76 6.91
CA LEU A 10 3.52 -25.93 6.88
C LEU A 10 4.81 -26.73 6.65
N GLU A 11 4.74 -28.03 6.38
CA GLU A 11 5.96 -28.81 6.07
C GLU A 11 6.65 -28.31 4.79
N ARG A 12 7.98 -28.23 4.82
CA ARG A 12 8.80 -27.68 3.73
C ARG A 12 8.52 -28.33 2.38
N GLU A 13 8.42 -29.66 2.33
CA GLU A 13 8.15 -30.37 1.07
C GLU A 13 6.79 -29.99 0.48
N ARG A 14 5.77 -29.84 1.32
CA ARG A 14 4.43 -29.44 0.88
C ARG A 14 4.42 -27.98 0.43
N ARG A 15 5.12 -27.08 1.14
CA ARG A 15 5.32 -25.69 0.72
C ARG A 15 5.99 -25.63 -0.65
N ALA A 16 7.09 -26.35 -0.86
CA ALA A 16 7.82 -26.37 -2.13
C ALA A 16 6.94 -26.88 -3.29
N LYS A 17 6.19 -27.97 -3.08
CA LYS A 17 5.22 -28.49 -4.06
C LYS A 17 4.13 -27.45 -4.38
N TRP A 18 3.61 -26.77 -3.36
CA TRP A 18 2.60 -25.73 -3.54
C TRP A 18 3.17 -24.53 -4.31
N VAL A 19 4.34 -24.01 -3.94
CA VAL A 19 5.01 -22.91 -4.66
C VAL A 19 5.25 -23.28 -6.13
N ALA A 20 5.68 -24.52 -6.41
CA ALA A 20 5.83 -25.00 -7.78
C ALA A 20 4.50 -25.03 -8.55
N SER A 21 3.38 -25.31 -7.88
CA SER A 21 2.04 -25.31 -8.51
C SER A 21 1.52 -23.91 -8.84
N LEU A 22 2.04 -22.85 -8.19
CA LEU A 22 1.59 -21.48 -8.40
C LEU A 22 2.07 -20.88 -9.72
N ARG A 23 3.08 -21.47 -10.39
CA ARG A 23 3.87 -20.86 -11.47
C ARG A 23 3.03 -20.14 -12.53
N LYS A 24 3.23 -18.82 -12.66
CA LYS A 24 3.11 -18.10 -13.94
C LYS A 24 4.41 -18.34 -14.70
N GLU A 25 4.33 -18.55 -16.00
CA GLU A 25 5.48 -18.99 -16.82
C GLU A 25 6.67 -18.01 -16.81
N ASP A 26 6.46 -16.72 -16.46
CA ASP A 26 7.51 -15.68 -16.41
C ASP A 26 7.42 -14.78 -15.15
N ALA A 27 7.60 -15.34 -13.95
CA ALA A 27 7.73 -14.55 -12.73
C ALA A 27 9.15 -13.93 -12.60
N GLY A 28 9.38 -12.83 -13.29
CA GLY A 28 10.63 -12.06 -13.20
C GLY A 28 10.89 -11.46 -11.80
N PRO A 29 12.09 -10.93 -11.54
CA PRO A 29 12.44 -10.33 -10.25
C PRO A 29 11.54 -9.15 -9.86
N LEU A 30 11.41 -8.92 -8.56
CA LEU A 30 10.71 -7.75 -8.02
C LEU A 30 11.47 -6.45 -8.25
N VAL A 31 10.74 -5.33 -8.24
CA VAL A 31 11.36 -4.01 -8.20
C VAL A 31 12.04 -3.85 -6.84
N GLU A 32 13.34 -3.53 -6.86
CA GLU A 32 14.18 -3.43 -5.65
C GLU A 32 14.22 -4.72 -4.81
N GLU A 33 14.21 -5.90 -5.43
CA GLU A 33 14.21 -7.20 -4.71
C GLU A 33 15.36 -7.34 -3.68
N HIS A 34 16.50 -6.71 -3.94
CA HIS A 34 17.67 -6.72 -3.06
C HIS A 34 17.48 -5.94 -1.74
N SER A 35 16.50 -5.04 -1.67
CA SER A 35 16.22 -4.23 -0.48
C SER A 35 15.10 -4.83 0.39
N LEU A 36 14.55 -5.98 0.00
CA LEU A 36 13.48 -6.64 0.74
C LEU A 36 13.98 -7.15 2.09
N ASP A 37 13.41 -6.61 3.16
CA ASP A 37 13.58 -7.14 4.51
C ASP A 37 12.60 -8.29 4.74
N ILE A 38 13.10 -9.52 4.61
CA ILE A 38 12.33 -10.77 4.80
C ILE A 38 12.68 -11.41 6.17
N GLY A 39 13.55 -10.78 6.96
CA GLY A 39 14.06 -11.31 8.23
C GLY A 39 15.08 -12.45 8.09
N GLU A 40 15.49 -13.01 9.22
CA GLU A 40 16.47 -14.10 9.30
C GLU A 40 15.81 -15.47 9.13
N MET A 41 16.29 -16.26 8.17
CA MET A 41 15.88 -17.66 7.94
C MET A 41 16.89 -18.39 7.05
N GLU A 42 16.73 -19.71 6.90
CA GLU A 42 17.53 -20.53 5.98
C GLU A 42 17.35 -20.10 4.52
N GLU A 43 18.41 -20.20 3.72
CA GLU A 43 18.39 -19.83 2.29
C GLU A 43 17.26 -20.53 1.51
N VAL A 44 17.03 -21.81 1.81
CA VAL A 44 15.96 -22.59 1.17
C VAL A 44 14.57 -22.00 1.45
N ASP A 45 14.34 -21.49 2.66
CA ASP A 45 13.07 -20.85 3.02
C ASP A 45 12.97 -19.44 2.39
N LYS A 46 14.09 -18.70 2.27
CA LYS A 46 14.14 -17.41 1.55
C LYS A 46 13.74 -17.56 0.09
N ASP A 47 14.28 -18.58 -0.57
CA ASP A 47 13.99 -18.85 -1.99
C ASP A 47 12.51 -19.16 -2.21
N LEU A 48 11.88 -19.91 -1.31
CA LEU A 48 10.44 -20.20 -1.36
C LEU A 48 9.61 -18.92 -1.21
N ILE A 49 9.97 -18.02 -0.30
CA ILE A 49 9.27 -16.75 -0.13
C ILE A 49 9.46 -15.85 -1.35
N LEU A 50 10.68 -15.70 -1.86
CA LEU A 50 10.96 -14.90 -3.05
C LEU A 50 10.18 -15.43 -4.27
N ALA A 51 10.09 -16.75 -4.44
CA ALA A 51 9.29 -17.35 -5.50
C ALA A 51 7.80 -16.97 -5.40
N VAL A 52 7.23 -16.98 -4.19
CA VAL A 52 5.85 -16.53 -3.96
C VAL A 52 5.71 -15.03 -4.24
N LEU A 53 6.65 -14.20 -3.76
CA LEU A 53 6.58 -12.76 -3.95
C LEU A 53 6.65 -12.37 -5.44
N ARG A 54 7.56 -12.98 -6.21
CA ARG A 54 7.67 -12.79 -7.67
C ARG A 54 6.37 -13.19 -8.38
N GLN A 55 5.72 -14.27 -7.95
CA GLN A 55 4.45 -14.72 -8.51
C GLN A 55 3.31 -13.68 -8.38
N PHE A 56 3.37 -12.86 -7.32
CA PHE A 56 2.41 -11.80 -7.03
C PHE A 56 3.01 -10.39 -7.18
N ALA A 57 4.03 -10.24 -8.04
CA ALA A 57 4.72 -8.98 -8.29
C ALA A 57 3.78 -7.80 -8.58
N GLY A 58 2.65 -8.01 -9.27
CA GLY A 58 1.68 -6.94 -9.54
C GLY A 58 0.96 -6.35 -8.32
N ILE A 59 1.02 -7.04 -7.17
CA ILE A 59 0.50 -6.58 -5.87
C ILE A 59 1.65 -6.14 -4.96
N VAL A 60 2.77 -6.88 -4.99
CA VAL A 60 3.93 -6.62 -4.14
C VAL A 60 4.70 -5.37 -4.58
N ASN A 61 4.88 -5.17 -5.88
CA ASN A 61 5.58 -4.00 -6.39
C ASN A 61 4.81 -2.73 -6.02
N LYS A 62 5.50 -1.83 -5.33
CA LYS A 62 4.96 -0.53 -4.97
C LYS A 62 4.62 0.24 -6.25
N LYS A 63 3.33 0.50 -6.45
CA LYS A 63 2.87 1.35 -7.55
C LYS A 63 3.18 2.80 -7.23
N GLN A 64 3.57 3.56 -8.24
CA GLN A 64 3.72 5.00 -8.10
C GLN A 64 2.33 5.64 -7.95
N GLY A 65 2.25 6.69 -7.13
CA GLY A 65 1.00 7.37 -6.85
C GLY A 65 0.12 6.65 -5.84
N CYS A 66 -1.18 6.89 -5.92
CA CYS A 66 -2.14 6.29 -5.00
C CYS A 66 -2.44 4.84 -5.38
N PRO A 67 -2.75 3.97 -4.40
CA PRO A 67 -3.21 2.62 -4.69
C PRO A 67 -4.41 2.63 -5.65
N PRO A 68 -4.52 1.65 -6.54
CA PRO A 68 -5.66 1.56 -7.46
C PRO A 68 -6.97 1.44 -6.66
N LEU A 69 -8.04 2.01 -7.21
CA LEU A 69 -9.39 1.87 -6.65
C LEU A 69 -9.71 0.39 -6.40
N ALA A 70 -10.32 0.11 -5.25
CA ALA A 70 -10.76 -1.24 -4.95
C ALA A 70 -11.72 -1.73 -6.04
N LYS A 71 -11.48 -2.94 -6.56
CA LYS A 71 -12.36 -3.57 -7.56
C LYS A 71 -13.63 -4.16 -6.94
N VAL A 72 -13.73 -4.14 -5.62
CA VAL A 72 -14.85 -4.71 -4.87
C VAL A 72 -15.92 -3.63 -4.77
N GLY A 73 -17.16 -3.95 -5.13
CA GLY A 73 -18.31 -3.02 -5.07
C GLY A 73 -18.84 -2.77 -3.66
N VAL A 74 -17.97 -2.74 -2.66
CA VAL A 74 -18.32 -2.39 -1.28
C VAL A 74 -17.90 -0.95 -1.04
N GLU A 75 -18.87 -0.11 -0.72
CA GLU A 75 -18.68 1.30 -0.45
C GLU A 75 -18.62 1.57 1.05
N HIS A 76 -17.79 2.53 1.46
CA HIS A 76 -17.74 2.97 2.84
C HIS A 76 -18.81 4.04 3.08
N HIS A 77 -19.84 3.70 3.86
CA HIS A 77 -20.84 4.67 4.30
C HIS A 77 -20.44 5.31 5.63
N ILE A 78 -20.37 6.64 5.66
CA ILE A 78 -20.13 7.42 6.87
C ILE A 78 -21.50 7.86 7.42
N ASN A 79 -21.92 7.30 8.55
CA ASN A 79 -23.14 7.73 9.23
C ASN A 79 -22.87 9.02 10.01
N THR A 80 -23.48 10.12 9.58
CA THR A 80 -23.37 11.44 10.25
C THR A 80 -24.46 11.68 11.29
N GLU A 81 -25.41 10.76 11.46
CA GLU A 81 -26.60 10.95 12.31
C GLU A 81 -27.25 12.32 12.06
N ASP A 82 -27.54 13.08 13.12
CA ASP A 82 -28.14 14.41 13.06
C ASP A 82 -27.11 15.56 13.02
N ALA A 83 -25.83 15.26 12.74
CA ALA A 83 -24.79 16.29 12.72
C ALA A 83 -25.00 17.29 11.58
N THR A 84 -25.07 18.58 11.93
CA THR A 84 -25.19 19.65 10.93
C THR A 84 -23.86 19.86 10.18
N PRO A 85 -23.89 20.14 8.86
CA PRO A 85 -22.69 20.40 8.08
C PRO A 85 -21.82 21.54 8.61
N ILE A 86 -20.51 21.34 8.55
CA ILE A 86 -19.52 22.34 8.97
C ILE A 86 -18.64 22.70 7.78
N MET A 87 -18.60 24.00 7.45
CA MET A 87 -17.75 24.57 6.43
C MET A 87 -16.67 25.45 7.08
N LEU A 88 -15.46 24.90 7.21
CA LEU A 88 -14.31 25.63 7.73
C LEU A 88 -13.58 26.38 6.63
N ARG A 89 -13.06 27.57 6.97
CA ARG A 89 -12.26 28.38 6.04
C ARG A 89 -10.93 27.68 5.72
N ARG A 90 -10.53 27.73 4.45
CA ARG A 90 -9.18 27.31 4.00
C ARG A 90 -8.08 28.02 4.78
N ARG A 91 -7.07 27.26 5.22
CA ARG A 91 -5.86 27.81 5.85
C ARG A 91 -4.99 28.55 4.84
N ARG A 92 -4.29 29.60 5.29
CA ARG A 92 -3.27 30.26 4.48
C ARG A 92 -1.98 29.46 4.59
N HIS A 93 -1.42 29.10 3.45
CA HIS A 93 -0.14 28.40 3.33
C HIS A 93 0.89 29.32 2.68
N ALA A 94 2.18 29.02 2.90
CA ALA A 94 3.22 29.68 2.12
C ALA A 94 3.05 29.36 0.62
N VAL A 95 3.61 30.19 -0.26
CA VAL A 95 3.52 29.97 -1.71
C VAL A 95 4.15 28.62 -2.11
N SER A 96 5.31 28.29 -1.52
CA SER A 96 5.98 27.00 -1.73
C SER A 96 5.14 25.81 -1.26
N GLU A 97 4.45 25.94 -0.13
CA GLU A 97 3.55 24.91 0.39
C GLU A 97 2.30 24.76 -0.49
N THR A 98 1.77 25.86 -1.02
CA THR A 98 0.60 25.84 -1.91
C THR A 98 0.93 25.08 -3.19
N ALA A 99 2.10 25.32 -3.79
CA ALA A 99 2.56 24.56 -4.95
C ALA A 99 2.70 23.06 -4.68
N LEU A 100 3.10 22.66 -3.47
CA LEU A 100 3.14 21.25 -3.06
C LEU A 100 1.73 20.66 -2.91
N ILE A 101 0.81 21.39 -2.27
CA ILE A 101 -0.59 20.98 -2.12
C ILE A 101 -1.22 20.77 -3.50
N ASP A 102 -1.08 21.74 -4.41
CA ASP A 102 -1.67 21.67 -5.74
C ASP A 102 -1.12 20.47 -6.53
N LYS A 103 0.19 20.22 -6.45
CA LYS A 103 0.81 19.03 -7.06
C LYS A 103 0.23 17.71 -6.54
N GLU A 104 0.04 17.57 -5.22
CA GLU A 104 -0.54 16.35 -4.64
C GLU A 104 -2.03 16.21 -5.00
N VAL A 105 -2.78 17.31 -5.03
CA VAL A 105 -4.18 17.34 -5.48
C VAL A 105 -4.29 16.89 -6.94
N ASP A 106 -3.45 17.42 -7.83
CA ASP A 106 -3.42 17.03 -9.24
C ASP A 106 -3.10 15.54 -9.42
N ALA A 107 -2.17 15.01 -8.63
CA ALA A 107 -1.85 13.58 -8.64
C ALA A 107 -3.02 12.72 -8.15
N MET A 108 -3.74 13.14 -7.11
CA MET A 108 -4.92 12.42 -6.62
C MET A 108 -6.10 12.49 -7.61
N LEU A 109 -6.32 13.64 -8.26
CA LEU A 109 -7.32 13.81 -9.32
C LEU A 109 -7.01 12.91 -10.52
N THR A 110 -5.75 12.92 -10.99
CA THR A 110 -5.29 12.07 -12.11
C THR A 110 -5.47 10.57 -11.81
N ASN A 111 -5.27 10.18 -10.55
CA ASN A 111 -5.44 8.80 -10.10
C ASN A 111 -6.90 8.43 -9.75
N GLY A 112 -7.84 9.38 -9.85
CA GLY A 112 -9.26 9.15 -9.53
C GLY A 112 -9.53 8.87 -8.04
N VAL A 113 -8.68 9.35 -7.15
CA VAL A 113 -8.82 9.17 -5.69
C VAL A 113 -9.75 10.20 -5.08
N ILE A 114 -9.79 11.40 -5.66
CA ILE A 114 -10.65 12.51 -5.25
C ILE A 114 -11.34 13.09 -6.48
N GLU A 115 -12.40 13.85 -6.24
CA GLU A 115 -13.14 14.61 -7.23
C GLU A 115 -13.50 16.01 -6.68
N PRO A 116 -13.79 16.99 -7.55
CA PRO A 116 -14.35 18.27 -7.11
C PRO A 116 -15.69 18.07 -6.40
N GLY A 117 -15.85 18.66 -5.22
CA GLY A 117 -17.07 18.60 -4.43
C GLY A 117 -17.71 19.97 -4.20
N GLU A 118 -19.04 20.03 -4.23
CA GLU A 118 -19.85 21.23 -3.93
C GLU A 118 -20.65 21.09 -2.63
N GLY A 119 -20.18 20.24 -1.70
CA GLY A 119 -20.88 19.92 -0.47
C GLY A 119 -20.86 21.03 0.60
N ALA A 120 -21.80 20.95 1.55
CA ALA A 120 -21.85 21.84 2.72
C ALA A 120 -20.81 21.51 3.81
N TRP A 121 -20.01 20.46 3.61
CA TRP A 121 -18.91 20.06 4.48
C TRP A 121 -17.57 20.49 3.88
N GLY A 122 -16.70 21.09 4.69
CA GLY A 122 -15.36 21.48 4.24
C GLY A 122 -14.37 21.64 5.39
N PHE A 123 -13.20 21.05 5.25
CA PHE A 123 -12.13 21.07 6.25
C PHE A 123 -10.81 21.49 5.61
N PRO A 124 -9.97 22.31 6.29
CA PRO A 124 -8.70 22.74 5.73
C PRO A 124 -7.70 21.60 5.69
N VAL A 125 -6.90 21.54 4.63
CA VAL A 125 -5.76 20.61 4.52
C VAL A 125 -4.58 21.09 5.36
N VAL A 126 -3.74 20.15 5.77
CA VAL A 126 -2.48 20.42 6.48
C VAL A 126 -1.36 19.62 5.84
N LEU A 127 -0.19 20.24 5.71
CA LEU A 127 1.02 19.55 5.28
C LEU A 127 1.76 18.99 6.49
N VAL A 128 2.16 17.72 6.40
CA VAL A 128 2.92 17.05 7.44
C VAL A 128 4.26 16.61 6.86
N ARG A 129 5.36 17.00 7.51
CA ARG A 129 6.70 16.53 7.14
C ARG A 129 6.85 15.08 7.59
N LYS A 130 6.81 14.16 6.63
CA LYS A 130 7.10 12.75 6.89
C LYS A 130 8.59 12.57 7.17
N ARG A 131 8.92 11.83 8.23
CA ARG A 131 10.30 11.34 8.43
C ARG A 131 10.59 10.32 7.33
N MET A 132 11.54 10.62 6.45
CA MET A 132 12.06 9.63 5.52
C MET A 132 12.93 8.67 6.32
N ALA A 133 12.82 7.36 6.06
CA ALA A 133 13.81 6.41 6.57
C ALA A 133 15.17 6.87 6.03
N VAL A 134 16.16 7.02 6.92
CA VAL A 134 17.55 7.17 6.49
C VAL A 134 17.90 5.83 5.85
N SER A 135 17.97 5.77 4.53
CA SER A 135 18.72 4.72 3.88
C SER A 135 20.17 5.01 4.22
N ASP A 136 20.74 4.28 5.19
CA ASP A 136 22.18 4.32 5.47
C ASP A 136 22.89 3.82 4.21
N SER A 137 23.28 4.74 3.34
CA SER A 137 24.26 4.50 2.29
C SER A 137 25.64 4.64 2.94
N ALA A 138 26.23 3.50 3.30
CA ALA A 138 27.66 3.35 3.53
C ALA A 138 28.41 3.22 2.20
#